data_AF-A0A7S2JNX4-F1
#
_entry.id   AF-A0A7S2JNX4-F1
#
_cell.length_a   1.000
_cell.length_b   1.000
_cell.length_c   1.000
_cell.angle_alpha   90.00
_cell.angle_beta   90.00
_cell.angle_gamma   90.00
#
_symmetry.space_group_name_H-M   'P 1'
#
loop_
_entity.id
_entity.type
_entity.pdbx_description
1 polymer ?
#
loop_
_entity_poly.entity_id
_entity_poly.type
_entity_poly.pdbx_seq_one_letter_code
_entity_poly.pdbx_strand_id
1 'polypeptide(L)'
;ELREVPFTTVDLINVGGFSFSALRGAGVRASELLELDASVSDLRYAGYTCEELCDAHCSAELLKNGGFKLRQLKLRFSVEELRSAGYSSDQLRGVGLGPMALKDGGFTGAELRAAGFTCKELTLIGYGVSELRTAGYLVATIEQSGFGPRELISGGFALRELAPVHFSADELRESGFSAADARVVGLRPKELKDSGYGVEEIKAAGYTRWQLRDAFPAWQLVEKPQTLTSNTRSGPLPLPVSLPSF
;
A
#
# COMPACT_ATOMS: atom_id res chain seq x y z
N GLU A 1 10.85 41.06 62.24
CA GLU A 1 11.63 40.12 61.41
C GLU A 1 10.66 39.31 60.57
N LEU A 2 10.41 39.74 59.33
CA LEU A 2 9.67 38.94 58.36
C LEU A 2 10.61 37.80 57.99
N ARG A 3 10.46 36.65 58.68
CA ARG A 3 11.09 35.40 58.26
C ARG A 3 10.71 35.19 56.81
N GLU A 4 11.71 35.16 55.94
CA GLU A 4 11.61 34.60 54.60
C GLU A 4 11.25 33.13 54.77
N VAL A 5 9.95 32.85 54.98
CA VAL A 5 9.43 31.51 54.81
C VAL A 5 9.44 31.29 53.31
N PRO A 6 10.17 30.30 52.78
CA PRO A 6 10.08 29.99 51.37
C PRO A 6 8.67 29.45 51.15
N PHE A 7 7.74 30.32 50.74
CA PHE A 7 6.41 29.89 50.34
C PHE A 7 6.60 28.98 49.13
N THR A 8 6.19 27.73 49.28
CA THR A 8 6.19 26.81 48.14
C THR A 8 5.09 27.23 47.18
N THR A 9 5.21 26.89 45.90
CA THR A 9 4.17 27.12 44.88
C THR A 9 2.82 26.54 45.31
N VAL A 10 2.84 25.46 46.08
CA VAL A 10 1.68 24.81 46.71
C VAL A 10 0.96 25.71 47.69
N ASP A 11 1.71 26.42 48.55
CA ASP A 11 1.14 27.33 49.55
C ASP A 11 0.52 28.57 48.90
N LEU A 12 1.12 29.06 47.81
CA LEU A 12 0.59 30.20 47.06
C LEU A 12 -0.73 29.86 46.36
N ILE A 13 -0.87 28.65 45.80
CA ILE A 13 -2.11 28.21 45.15
C ILE A 13 -3.20 27.91 46.18
N ASN A 14 -2.89 27.12 47.21
CA ASN A 14 -3.90 26.59 48.13
C ASN A 14 -4.27 27.55 49.26
N VAL A 15 -3.35 28.39 49.73
CA VAL A 15 -3.57 29.30 50.88
C VAL A 15 -3.70 30.75 50.42
N GLY A 16 -2.93 31.14 49.39
CA GLY A 16 -2.92 32.51 48.88
C GLY A 16 -4.02 32.84 47.87
N GLY A 17 -4.67 31.84 47.27
CA GLY A 17 -5.67 32.04 46.22
C GLY A 17 -5.10 32.73 44.98
N PHE A 18 -3.79 32.63 44.75
CA PHE A 18 -3.14 33.27 43.61
C PHE A 18 -3.58 32.59 42.31
N SER A 19 -3.98 33.38 41.33
CA SER A 19 -4.26 32.85 39.98
C SER A 19 -2.96 32.38 39.31
N PHE A 20 -3.05 31.35 38.46
CA PHE A 20 -1.92 30.87 37.66
C PHE A 20 -1.25 31.98 36.82
N SER A 21 -1.99 33.01 36.44
CA SER A 21 -1.43 34.18 35.73
C SER A 21 -0.49 35.02 36.59
N ALA A 22 -0.77 35.14 37.90
CA ALA A 22 0.11 35.82 38.85
C ALA A 22 1.37 34.97 39.13
N LEU A 23 1.23 33.65 39.17
CA LEU A 23 2.36 32.72 39.31
C LEU A 23 3.29 32.77 38.09
N ARG A 24 2.73 32.91 36.88
CA ARG A 24 3.53 33.17 35.68
C ARG A 24 4.32 34.47 35.80
N GLY A 25 3.69 35.55 36.27
CA GLY A 25 4.36 36.83 36.53
C GLY A 25 5.46 36.75 37.60
N ALA A 26 5.35 35.81 38.53
CA ALA A 26 6.36 35.51 39.54
C ALA A 26 7.50 34.59 39.04
N GLY A 27 7.44 34.13 37.78
CA GLY A 27 8.48 33.31 37.16
C GLY A 27 8.34 31.80 37.38
N VAL A 28 7.19 31.33 37.87
CA VAL A 28 6.93 29.89 38.07
C VAL A 28 6.84 29.18 36.71
N ARG A 29 7.53 28.05 36.58
CA ARG A 29 7.56 27.26 35.33
C ARG A 29 6.32 26.37 35.20
N ALA A 30 5.94 26.05 33.97
CA ALA A 30 4.81 25.18 33.71
C ALA A 30 4.99 23.77 34.31
N SER A 31 6.22 23.24 34.34
CA SER A 31 6.53 21.93 34.94
C SER A 31 6.15 21.85 36.42
N GLU A 32 6.45 22.88 37.19
CA GLU A 32 6.14 22.95 38.62
C GLU A 32 4.64 23.02 38.88
N LEU A 33 3.87 23.65 37.97
CA LEU A 33 2.42 23.68 38.08
C LEU A 33 1.78 22.35 37.67
N LEU A 34 2.37 21.63 36.71
CA LEU A 34 1.91 20.31 36.29
C LEU A 34 2.14 19.24 37.38
N GLU A 35 3.23 19.35 38.15
CA GLU A 35 3.45 18.52 39.34
C GLU A 35 2.39 18.72 40.44
N LEU A 36 1.65 19.83 40.36
CA LEU A 36 0.56 20.18 41.27
C LEU A 36 -0.82 19.88 40.69
N ASP A 37 -0.89 18.95 39.73
CA ASP A 37 -2.11 18.54 39.02
C ASP A 37 -2.84 19.73 38.34
N ALA A 38 -2.15 20.83 38.02
CA ALA A 38 -2.75 21.93 37.30
C ALA A 38 -3.17 21.48 35.90
N SER A 39 -4.40 21.81 35.50
CA SER A 39 -4.88 21.43 34.17
C SER A 39 -4.18 22.26 33.09
N VAL A 40 -3.87 21.62 31.96
CA VAL A 40 -3.27 22.32 30.81
C VAL A 40 -4.19 23.44 30.28
N SER A 41 -5.50 23.32 30.47
CA SER A 41 -6.47 24.37 30.18
C SER A 41 -6.22 25.61 31.03
N ASP A 42 -6.00 25.45 32.34
CA ASP A 42 -5.75 26.55 33.26
C ASP A 42 -4.41 27.22 32.97
N LEU A 43 -3.38 26.43 32.65
CA LEU A 43 -2.08 26.93 32.21
C LEU A 43 -2.20 27.74 30.93
N ARG A 44 -2.99 27.27 29.96
CA ARG A 44 -3.28 28.03 28.75
C ARG A 44 -4.00 29.34 29.04
N TYR A 45 -4.99 29.36 29.94
CA TYR A 45 -5.67 30.60 30.35
C TYR A 45 -4.75 31.57 31.11
N ALA A 46 -3.79 31.03 31.86
CA ALA A 46 -2.75 31.81 32.52
C ALA A 46 -1.71 32.42 31.56
N GLY A 47 -1.78 32.06 30.27
CA GLY A 47 -0.93 32.59 29.22
C GLY A 47 0.35 31.78 28.98
N TYR A 48 0.45 30.56 29.52
CA TYR A 48 1.55 29.67 29.16
C TYR A 48 1.41 29.23 27.70
N THR A 49 2.53 29.23 26.98
CA THR A 49 2.55 28.88 25.56
C THR A 49 2.69 27.36 25.38
N CYS A 50 2.37 26.87 24.18
CA CYS A 50 2.61 25.47 23.83
C CYS A 50 4.09 25.10 23.98
N GLU A 51 5.00 26.03 23.68
CA GLU A 51 6.45 25.81 23.78
C GLU A 51 6.88 25.58 25.23
N GLU A 52 6.44 26.44 26.14
CA GLU A 52 6.72 26.31 27.59
C GLU A 52 6.17 25.00 28.16
N LEU A 53 5.03 24.52 27.65
CA LEU A 53 4.44 23.25 28.07
C LEU A 53 5.16 22.04 27.45
N CYS A 54 5.65 22.15 26.21
CA CYS A 54 6.49 21.12 25.60
C CYS A 54 7.82 20.96 26.34
N ASP A 55 8.44 22.06 26.74
CA ASP A 55 9.68 22.07 27.53
C ASP A 55 9.47 21.47 28.93
N ALA A 56 8.23 21.53 29.44
CA ALA A 56 7.82 20.85 30.66
C ALA A 56 7.49 19.35 30.47
N HIS A 57 7.82 18.78 29.31
CA HIS A 57 7.55 17.38 28.94
C HIS A 57 6.06 17.00 28.94
N CYS A 58 5.15 17.96 28.67
CA CYS A 58 3.75 17.63 28.43
C CYS A 58 3.59 16.73 27.20
N SER A 59 2.79 15.67 27.34
CA SER A 59 2.39 14.86 26.20
C SER A 59 1.46 15.64 25.26
N ALA A 60 1.48 15.27 23.97
CA ALA A 60 0.57 15.85 22.98
C ALA A 60 -0.92 15.60 23.32
N GLU A 61 -1.23 14.57 24.11
CA GLU A 61 -2.59 14.30 24.64
C GLU A 61 -3.06 15.40 25.58
N LEU A 62 -2.23 15.75 26.56
CA LEU A 62 -2.57 16.78 27.55
C LEU A 62 -2.74 18.14 26.88
N LEU A 63 -1.91 18.45 25.89
CA LEU A 63 -2.03 19.67 25.09
C LEU A 63 -3.29 19.68 24.22
N LYS A 64 -3.66 18.54 23.63
CA LYS A 64 -4.93 18.38 22.91
C LYS A 64 -6.13 18.63 23.83
N ASN A 65 -6.11 18.07 25.03
CA ASN A 65 -7.15 18.24 26.04
C ASN A 65 -7.20 19.68 26.59
N GLY A 66 -6.06 20.35 26.70
CA GLY A 66 -5.95 21.79 27.00
C GLY A 66 -6.42 22.72 25.86
N GLY A 67 -6.82 22.14 24.72
CA GLY A 67 -7.38 22.85 23.57
C GLY A 67 -6.34 23.58 22.71
N PHE A 68 -5.07 23.15 22.75
CA PHE A 68 -4.08 23.60 21.78
C PHE A 68 -4.41 23.04 20.39
N LYS A 69 -4.15 23.84 19.35
CA LYS A 69 -4.46 23.43 17.97
C LYS A 69 -3.37 22.49 17.46
N LEU A 70 -3.76 21.47 16.68
CA LEU A 70 -2.82 20.54 16.04
C LEU A 70 -1.73 21.23 15.19
N ARG A 71 -2.03 22.40 14.59
CA ARG A 71 -1.05 23.24 13.88
C ARG A 71 0.14 23.66 14.77
N GLN A 72 -0.10 23.92 16.04
CA GLN A 72 0.94 24.29 17.00
C GLN A 72 1.73 23.03 17.41
N LEU A 73 1.04 21.93 17.65
CA LEU A 73 1.66 20.67 18.07
C LEU A 73 2.59 20.09 16.99
N LYS A 74 2.20 20.18 15.72
CA LYS A 74 3.02 19.71 14.59
C LYS A 74 4.43 20.33 14.53
N LEU A 75 4.65 21.53 15.09
CA LEU A 75 5.95 22.21 15.03
C LEU A 75 6.99 21.63 16.01
N ARG A 76 6.54 20.90 17.02
CA ARG A 76 7.39 20.38 18.12
C ARG A 76 7.28 18.87 18.29
N PHE A 77 6.10 18.29 18.09
CA PHE A 77 5.89 16.86 18.24
C PHE A 77 6.17 16.11 16.94
N SER A 78 6.71 14.90 17.10
CA SER A 78 6.81 13.94 16.01
C SER A 78 5.44 13.40 15.63
N VAL A 79 5.33 12.84 14.43
CA VAL A 79 4.07 12.24 13.97
C VAL A 79 3.69 11.02 14.81
N GLU A 80 4.68 10.29 15.34
CA GLU A 80 4.47 9.18 16.27
C GLU A 80 3.82 9.65 17.58
N GLU A 81 4.26 10.78 18.13
CA GLU A 81 3.69 11.37 19.34
C GLU A 81 2.29 11.92 19.11
N LEU A 82 2.04 12.47 17.92
CA LEU A 82 0.68 12.87 17.54
C LEU A 82 -0.23 11.65 17.39
N ARG A 83 0.30 10.55 16.86
CA ARG A 83 -0.44 9.29 16.75
C ARG A 83 -0.75 8.69 18.13
N SER A 84 0.22 8.66 19.04
CA SER A 84 -0.02 8.21 20.42
C SER A 84 -1.06 9.09 21.09
N ALA A 85 -1.05 10.40 20.80
CA ALA A 85 -2.09 11.32 21.26
C ALA A 85 -3.48 11.17 20.62
N GLY A 86 -3.67 10.14 19.80
CA GLY A 86 -4.94 9.80 19.18
C GLY A 86 -5.35 10.76 18.07
N TYR A 87 -4.40 11.39 17.38
CA TYR A 87 -4.69 12.07 16.13
C TYR A 87 -4.79 11.07 14.97
N SER A 88 -5.83 11.20 14.15
CA SER A 88 -5.98 10.38 12.95
C SER A 88 -5.17 10.93 11.78
N SER A 89 -4.88 10.05 10.82
CA SER A 89 -4.20 10.41 9.56
C SER A 89 -4.92 11.53 8.80
N ASP A 90 -6.26 11.58 8.83
CA ASP A 90 -7.06 12.65 8.22
C ASP A 90 -6.83 14.00 8.90
N GLN A 91 -6.85 14.04 10.24
CA GLN A 91 -6.58 15.26 10.99
C GLN A 91 -5.17 15.80 10.71
N LEU A 92 -4.19 14.91 10.64
CA LEU A 92 -2.80 15.25 10.35
C LEU A 92 -2.66 15.78 8.90
N ARG A 93 -3.34 15.14 7.94
CA ARG A 93 -3.43 15.62 6.56
C ARG A 93 -4.07 17.00 6.47
N GLY A 94 -5.14 17.27 7.22
CA GLY A 94 -5.80 18.58 7.28
C GLY A 94 -4.90 19.71 7.79
N VAL A 95 -3.82 19.37 8.50
CA VAL A 95 -2.76 20.30 8.96
C VAL A 95 -1.57 20.34 8.00
N GLY A 96 -1.70 19.72 6.82
CA GLY A 96 -0.70 19.70 5.75
C GLY A 96 0.49 18.81 6.08
N LEU A 97 0.34 17.77 6.91
CA LEU A 97 1.34 16.71 6.98
C LEU A 97 1.26 15.89 5.70
N GLY A 98 2.40 15.77 5.02
CA GLY A 98 2.53 14.94 3.83
C GLY A 98 2.49 13.46 4.17
N PRO A 99 2.25 12.60 3.17
CA PRO A 99 2.14 11.16 3.38
C PRO A 99 3.46 10.53 3.84
N MET A 100 4.61 11.12 3.48
CA MET A 100 5.94 10.67 3.94
C MET A 100 6.07 10.80 5.46
N ALA A 101 5.71 11.94 6.03
CA ALA A 101 5.77 12.16 7.47
C ALA A 101 4.81 11.23 8.23
N LEU A 102 3.67 10.89 7.63
CA LEU A 102 2.74 9.91 8.20
C LEU A 102 3.30 8.49 8.16
N LYS A 103 3.96 8.11 7.07
CA LYS A 103 4.66 6.82 7.00
C LYS A 103 5.75 6.71 8.05
N ASP A 104 6.57 7.76 8.20
CA ASP A 104 7.60 7.81 9.24
C ASP A 104 6.99 7.76 10.65
N GLY A 105 5.79 8.31 10.82
CA GLY A 105 5.00 8.21 12.05
C GLY A 105 4.34 6.84 12.31
N GLY A 106 4.62 5.84 11.47
CA GLY A 106 4.10 4.48 11.63
C GLY A 106 2.65 4.29 11.19
N PHE A 107 2.09 5.19 10.38
CA PHE A 107 0.75 4.98 9.81
C PHE A 107 0.77 3.89 8.74
N THR A 108 -0.29 3.08 8.70
CA THR A 108 -0.44 2.03 7.69
C THR A 108 -1.04 2.58 6.40
N GLY A 109 -0.80 1.91 5.27
CA GLY A 109 -1.39 2.30 3.99
C GLY A 109 -2.93 2.37 4.02
N ALA A 110 -3.58 1.54 4.84
CA ALA A 110 -5.04 1.56 5.05
C ALA A 110 -5.50 2.86 5.70
N GLU A 111 -4.79 3.31 6.74
CA GLU A 111 -5.08 4.58 7.43
C GLU A 111 -4.82 5.78 6.52
N LEU A 112 -3.78 5.73 5.67
CA LEU A 112 -3.51 6.78 4.69
C LEU A 112 -4.56 6.83 3.60
N ARG A 113 -5.02 5.67 3.12
CA ARG A 113 -6.15 5.60 2.20
C ARG A 113 -7.41 6.18 2.82
N ALA A 114 -7.70 5.86 4.07
CA ALA A 114 -8.84 6.42 4.80
C ALA A 114 -8.74 7.95 4.96
N ALA A 115 -7.52 8.49 5.07
CA ALA A 115 -7.26 9.94 5.04
C ALA A 115 -7.41 10.57 3.64
N GLY A 116 -7.65 9.78 2.60
CA GLY A 116 -7.83 10.27 1.24
C GLY A 116 -6.54 10.49 0.46
N PHE A 117 -5.42 9.87 0.87
CA PHE A 117 -4.24 9.79 0.01
C PHE A 117 -4.51 8.88 -1.19
N THR A 118 -3.89 9.20 -2.31
CA THR A 118 -4.02 8.40 -3.54
C THR A 118 -2.95 7.32 -3.59
N CYS A 119 -3.22 6.26 -4.38
CA CYS A 119 -2.26 5.17 -4.57
C CYS A 119 -0.89 5.70 -5.03
N LYS A 120 -0.87 6.64 -6.00
CA LYS A 120 0.34 7.29 -6.52
C LYS A 120 1.17 8.03 -5.46
N GLU A 121 0.51 8.68 -4.50
CA GLU A 121 1.22 9.36 -3.42
C GLU A 121 1.89 8.35 -2.48
N LEU A 122 1.23 7.21 -2.24
CA LEU A 122 1.78 6.14 -1.42
C LEU A 122 2.93 5.41 -2.11
N THR A 123 2.84 5.18 -3.43
CA THR A 123 3.95 4.59 -4.18
C THR A 123 5.18 5.48 -4.17
N LEU A 124 5.00 6.80 -4.29
CA LEU A 124 6.10 7.76 -4.30
C LEU A 124 6.90 7.76 -3.00
N ILE A 125 6.25 7.50 -1.87
CA ILE A 125 6.91 7.38 -0.55
C ILE A 125 7.36 5.93 -0.26
N GLY A 126 7.30 5.05 -1.26
CA GLY A 126 7.83 3.69 -1.20
C GLY A 126 6.91 2.68 -0.53
N TYR A 127 5.59 2.84 -0.57
CA TYR A 127 4.69 1.72 -0.24
C TYR A 127 4.74 0.68 -1.37
N GLY A 128 4.95 -0.57 -0.98
CA GLY A 128 4.97 -1.69 -1.92
C GLY A 128 3.57 -2.12 -2.35
N VAL A 129 3.49 -2.89 -3.44
CA VAL A 129 2.22 -3.45 -3.95
C VAL A 129 1.48 -4.24 -2.86
N SER A 130 2.18 -5.06 -2.09
CA SER A 130 1.59 -5.85 -1.00
C SER A 130 0.93 -4.97 0.05
N GLU A 131 1.53 -3.84 0.40
CA GLU A 131 1.00 -2.89 1.37
C GLU A 131 -0.19 -2.09 0.81
N LEU A 132 -0.16 -1.76 -0.49
CA LEU A 132 -1.29 -1.12 -1.15
C LEU A 132 -2.48 -2.08 -1.27
N ARG A 133 -2.21 -3.37 -1.48
CA ARG A 133 -3.23 -4.41 -1.45
C ARG A 133 -3.85 -4.55 -0.08
N THR A 134 -3.06 -4.59 1.00
CA THR A 134 -3.60 -4.66 2.37
C THR A 134 -4.32 -3.37 2.76
N ALA A 135 -3.90 -2.23 2.22
CA ALA A 135 -4.65 -0.97 2.28
C ALA A 135 -5.99 -1.01 1.51
N GLY A 136 -6.21 -2.05 0.69
CA GLY A 136 -7.43 -2.33 -0.05
C GLY A 136 -7.55 -1.57 -1.38
N TYR A 137 -6.45 -1.05 -1.92
CA TYR A 137 -6.46 -0.48 -3.27
C TYR A 137 -6.76 -1.57 -4.31
N LEU A 138 -7.45 -1.16 -5.36
CA LEU A 138 -7.78 -2.04 -6.49
C LEU A 138 -6.57 -2.16 -7.40
N VAL A 139 -6.45 -3.29 -8.08
CA VAL A 139 -5.36 -3.58 -9.03
C VAL A 139 -5.23 -2.48 -10.09
N ALA A 140 -6.35 -2.01 -10.64
CA ALA A 140 -6.37 -0.92 -11.63
C ALA A 140 -5.78 0.39 -11.08
N THR A 141 -5.98 0.70 -9.80
CA THR A 141 -5.40 1.92 -9.19
C THR A 141 -3.91 1.78 -8.90
N ILE A 142 -3.43 0.55 -8.67
CA ILE A 142 -2.02 0.25 -8.44
C ILE A 142 -1.27 0.22 -9.79
N GLU A 143 -1.85 -0.34 -10.83
CA GLU A 143 -1.27 -0.28 -12.18
C GLU A 143 -1.13 1.18 -12.66
N GLN A 144 -2.16 2.01 -12.47
CA GLN A 144 -2.09 3.44 -12.79
C GLN A 144 -0.97 4.18 -12.06
N SER A 145 -0.45 3.63 -10.96
CA SER A 145 0.67 4.18 -10.21
C SER A 145 2.06 3.78 -10.74
N GLY A 146 2.10 2.97 -11.80
CA GLY A 146 3.32 2.60 -12.54
C GLY A 146 3.86 1.21 -12.23
N PHE A 147 3.14 0.38 -11.47
CA PHE A 147 3.58 -0.99 -11.19
C PHE A 147 3.28 -1.92 -12.36
N GLY A 148 4.29 -2.71 -12.72
CA GLY A 148 4.16 -3.72 -13.76
C GLY A 148 3.40 -4.96 -13.30
N PRO A 149 2.94 -5.81 -14.24
CA PRO A 149 2.20 -7.03 -13.93
C PRO A 149 2.99 -8.01 -13.06
N ARG A 150 4.33 -8.08 -13.21
CA ARG A 150 5.19 -8.91 -12.36
C ARG A 150 5.20 -8.44 -10.90
N GLU A 151 5.25 -7.14 -10.70
CA GLU A 151 5.26 -6.52 -9.38
C GLU A 151 3.91 -6.75 -8.70
N LEU A 152 2.81 -6.64 -9.44
CA LEU A 152 1.47 -6.95 -8.96
C LEU A 152 1.37 -8.39 -8.43
N ILE A 153 1.88 -9.37 -9.17
CA ILE A 153 1.85 -10.76 -8.70
C ILE A 153 2.80 -11.00 -7.54
N SER A 154 3.99 -10.39 -7.55
CA SER A 154 4.90 -10.46 -6.41
C SER A 154 4.30 -9.85 -5.14
N GLY A 155 3.43 -8.84 -5.28
CA GLY A 155 2.63 -8.26 -4.19
C GLY A 155 1.42 -9.09 -3.78
N GLY A 156 1.21 -10.25 -4.41
CA GLY A 156 0.22 -11.26 -4.03
C GLY A 156 -1.10 -11.18 -4.81
N PHE A 157 -1.21 -10.36 -5.85
CA PHE A 157 -2.38 -10.39 -6.74
C PHE A 157 -2.40 -11.65 -7.60
N ALA A 158 -3.59 -12.21 -7.81
CA ALA A 158 -3.75 -13.35 -8.71
C ALA A 158 -3.85 -12.88 -10.17
N LEU A 159 -3.41 -13.71 -11.13
CA LEU A 159 -3.53 -13.41 -12.57
C LEU A 159 -4.96 -13.04 -13.00
N ARG A 160 -5.97 -13.66 -12.39
CA ARG A 160 -7.39 -13.35 -12.66
C ARG A 160 -7.80 -11.95 -12.20
N GLU A 161 -7.15 -11.43 -11.16
CA GLU A 161 -7.39 -10.07 -10.65
C GLU A 161 -6.74 -9.01 -11.54
N LEU A 162 -5.82 -9.41 -12.42
CA LEU A 162 -5.24 -8.54 -13.45
C LEU A 162 -6.12 -8.44 -14.69
N ALA A 163 -7.11 -9.32 -14.90
CA ALA A 163 -8.02 -9.25 -16.05
C ALA A 163 -8.74 -7.88 -16.27
N PRO A 164 -9.20 -7.16 -15.24
CA PRO A 164 -9.77 -5.82 -15.44
C PRO A 164 -8.73 -4.75 -15.79
N VAL A 165 -7.44 -5.05 -15.60
CA VAL A 165 -6.34 -4.17 -15.96
C VAL A 165 -5.87 -4.62 -17.33
N HIS A 166 -6.22 -3.89 -18.37
CA HIS A 166 -5.96 -4.25 -19.76
C HIS A 166 -4.46 -4.14 -20.11
N PHE A 167 -3.63 -4.99 -19.49
CA PHE A 167 -2.22 -5.12 -19.81
C PHE A 167 -2.04 -5.53 -21.26
N SER A 168 -1.06 -4.93 -21.92
CA SER A 168 -0.72 -5.32 -23.27
C SER A 168 -0.02 -6.69 -23.29
N ALA A 169 -0.16 -7.40 -24.40
CA ALA A 169 0.53 -8.68 -24.58
C ALA A 169 2.06 -8.50 -24.59
N ASP A 170 2.57 -7.33 -24.97
CA ASP A 170 3.99 -6.98 -24.90
C ASP A 170 4.46 -6.84 -23.45
N GLU A 171 3.73 -6.10 -22.61
CA GLU A 171 4.05 -5.91 -21.19
C GLU A 171 4.10 -7.24 -20.43
N LEU A 172 3.13 -8.14 -20.69
CA LEU A 172 3.12 -9.48 -20.09
C LEU A 172 4.32 -10.32 -20.56
N ARG A 173 4.72 -10.20 -21.83
CA ARG A 173 5.88 -10.92 -22.35
C ARG A 173 7.17 -10.41 -21.76
N GLU A 174 7.35 -9.09 -21.71
CA GLU A 174 8.53 -8.44 -21.13
C GLU A 174 8.69 -8.75 -19.64
N SER A 175 7.58 -8.87 -18.93
CA SER A 175 7.58 -9.31 -17.53
C SER A 175 7.83 -10.80 -17.33
N GLY A 176 7.81 -11.60 -18.40
CA GLY A 176 8.15 -13.03 -18.40
C GLY A 176 6.96 -13.97 -18.21
N PHE A 177 5.73 -13.51 -18.45
CA PHE A 177 4.55 -14.35 -18.38
C PHE A 177 4.44 -15.28 -19.59
N SER A 178 3.92 -16.49 -19.36
CA SER A 178 3.65 -17.44 -20.43
C SER A 178 2.37 -17.07 -21.19
N ALA A 179 2.20 -17.61 -22.40
CA ALA A 179 0.97 -17.46 -23.18
C ALA A 179 -0.28 -17.99 -22.43
N ALA A 180 -0.10 -18.96 -21.51
CA ALA A 180 -1.16 -19.48 -20.66
C ALA A 180 -1.61 -18.46 -19.60
N ASP A 181 -0.66 -17.73 -19.00
CA ASP A 181 -0.95 -16.69 -18.02
C ASP A 181 -1.67 -15.51 -18.67
N ALA A 182 -1.20 -15.12 -19.86
CA ALA A 182 -1.81 -14.06 -20.66
C ALA A 182 -3.26 -14.39 -21.07
N ARG A 183 -3.57 -15.69 -21.28
CA ARG A 183 -4.96 -16.16 -21.47
C ARG A 183 -5.83 -15.93 -20.24
N VAL A 184 -5.28 -16.13 -19.05
CA VAL A 184 -6.02 -15.95 -17.78
C VAL A 184 -6.38 -14.48 -17.57
N VAL A 185 -5.52 -13.56 -18.01
CA VAL A 185 -5.78 -12.11 -18.02
C VAL A 185 -6.82 -11.72 -19.09
N GLY A 186 -7.10 -12.61 -20.06
CA GLY A 186 -8.16 -12.43 -21.06
C GLY A 186 -7.68 -11.96 -22.42
N LEU A 187 -6.37 -12.03 -22.70
CA LEU A 187 -5.82 -11.67 -24.01
C LEU A 187 -6.21 -12.68 -25.09
N ARG A 188 -6.24 -12.20 -26.34
CA ARG A 188 -6.57 -13.04 -27.49
C ARG A 188 -5.31 -13.65 -28.11
N PRO A 189 -5.43 -14.82 -28.76
CA PRO A 189 -4.30 -15.44 -29.47
C PRO A 189 -3.63 -14.54 -30.50
N LYS A 190 -4.40 -13.64 -31.12
CA LYS A 190 -3.89 -12.70 -32.12
C LYS A 190 -2.97 -11.67 -31.49
N GLU A 191 -3.38 -11.09 -30.37
CA GLU A 191 -2.57 -10.14 -29.58
C GLU A 191 -1.27 -10.80 -29.09
N LEU A 192 -1.34 -12.06 -28.64
CA LEU A 192 -0.14 -12.81 -28.24
C LEU A 192 0.81 -13.08 -29.41
N LYS A 193 0.26 -13.39 -30.59
CA LYS A 193 1.08 -13.62 -31.78
C LYS A 193 1.76 -12.32 -32.24
N ASP A 194 1.01 -11.22 -32.23
CA ASP A 194 1.49 -9.90 -32.63
C ASP A 194 2.55 -9.40 -31.64
N SER A 195 2.45 -9.73 -30.35
CA SER A 195 3.49 -9.48 -29.35
C SER A 195 4.63 -10.51 -29.38
N GLY A 196 4.65 -11.45 -30.33
CA GLY A 196 5.75 -12.36 -30.58
C GLY A 196 5.86 -13.54 -29.61
N TYR A 197 4.77 -13.98 -28.98
CA TYR A 197 4.73 -15.30 -28.33
C TYR A 197 4.86 -16.43 -29.36
N GLY A 198 5.49 -17.54 -28.95
CA GLY A 198 5.67 -18.70 -29.80
C GLY A 198 4.33 -19.33 -30.19
N VAL A 199 4.18 -19.73 -31.45
CA VAL A 199 2.93 -20.38 -31.94
C VAL A 199 2.61 -21.64 -31.14
N GLU A 200 3.64 -22.42 -30.78
CA GLU A 200 3.47 -23.62 -29.95
C GLU A 200 3.11 -23.28 -28.50
N GLU A 201 3.60 -22.17 -27.95
CA GLU A 201 3.21 -21.69 -26.62
C GLU A 201 1.75 -21.26 -26.60
N ILE A 202 1.28 -20.56 -27.64
CA ILE A 202 -0.12 -20.14 -27.77
C ILE A 202 -1.04 -21.35 -27.97
N LYS A 203 -0.61 -22.40 -28.68
CA LYS A 203 -1.35 -23.67 -28.75
C LYS A 203 -1.41 -24.37 -27.40
N ALA A 204 -0.28 -24.43 -26.69
CA ALA A 204 -0.18 -25.03 -25.36
C ALA A 204 -0.91 -24.22 -24.27
N ALA A 205 -1.18 -22.94 -24.51
CA ALA A 205 -1.88 -22.05 -23.58
C ALA A 205 -3.34 -22.46 -23.30
N GLY A 206 -3.90 -23.41 -24.05
CA GLY A 206 -5.24 -23.96 -23.82
C GLY A 206 -6.36 -23.11 -24.44
N TYR A 207 -6.06 -22.36 -25.50
CA TYR A 207 -7.08 -21.69 -26.32
C TYR A 207 -7.88 -22.71 -27.12
N THR A 208 -9.17 -22.41 -27.32
CA THR A 208 -10.01 -23.24 -28.18
C THR A 208 -9.58 -23.12 -29.65
N ARG A 209 -9.81 -24.17 -30.43
CA ARG A 209 -9.53 -24.18 -31.88
C ARG A 209 -10.16 -23.01 -32.62
N TRP A 210 -11.34 -22.57 -32.18
CA TRP A 210 -12.02 -21.39 -32.72
C TRP A 210 -11.27 -20.08 -32.45
N GLN A 211 -10.77 -19.88 -31.22
CA GLN A 211 -9.98 -18.70 -30.85
C GLN A 211 -8.63 -18.66 -31.60
N LEU A 212 -8.01 -19.82 -31.80
CA LEU A 212 -6.74 -19.92 -32.54
C LEU A 212 -6.90 -19.62 -34.03
N ARG A 213 -8.08 -19.87 -34.61
CA ARG A 213 -8.36 -19.64 -36.05
C ARG A 213 -8.36 -18.15 -36.42
N ASP A 214 -8.55 -17.27 -35.44
CA ASP A 214 -8.47 -15.81 -35.62
C ASP A 214 -7.01 -15.32 -35.74
N ALA A 215 -6.06 -16.04 -35.14
CA ALA A 215 -4.65 -15.69 -35.13
C ALA A 215 -3.81 -16.48 -36.15
N PHE A 216 -4.23 -17.70 -36.48
CA PHE A 216 -3.47 -18.64 -37.32
C PHE A 216 -4.32 -19.18 -38.47
N PRO A 217 -3.77 -19.21 -39.70
CA PRO A 217 -4.42 -19.88 -40.81
C PRO A 217 -4.55 -21.38 -40.54
N ALA A 218 -5.61 -22.00 -41.06
CA ALA A 218 -6.01 -23.36 -40.71
C ALA A 218 -4.88 -24.41 -40.85
N TRP A 219 -3.99 -24.26 -41.85
CA TRP A 219 -2.86 -25.17 -42.09
C TRP A 219 -1.82 -25.16 -40.97
N GLN A 220 -1.68 -24.06 -40.22
CA GLN A 220 -0.72 -23.92 -39.12
C GLN A 220 -1.24 -24.53 -37.80
N LEU A 221 -2.56 -24.80 -37.75
CA LEU A 221 -3.27 -25.48 -36.67
C LEU A 221 -3.43 -26.98 -36.93
N VAL A 222 -3.04 -27.48 -38.11
CA VAL A 222 -2.96 -28.91 -38.39
C VAL A 222 -1.71 -29.42 -37.69
N GLU A 223 -1.87 -30.29 -36.69
CA GLU A 223 -0.75 -31.05 -36.14
C GLU A 223 -0.05 -31.75 -37.30
N LYS A 224 1.28 -31.60 -37.40
CA LYS A 224 2.07 -32.33 -38.40
C LYS A 224 1.60 -33.79 -38.34
N PRO A 225 1.17 -34.40 -39.47
CA PRO A 225 0.84 -35.81 -39.45
C PRO A 225 2.04 -36.51 -38.83
N GLN A 226 1.80 -37.28 -37.76
CA GLN A 226 2.84 -38.12 -37.19
C GLN A 226 3.45 -38.84 -38.38
N THR A 227 4.75 -38.63 -38.59
CA THR A 227 5.49 -39.31 -39.64
C THR A 227 5.33 -40.78 -39.35
N LEU A 228 4.37 -41.42 -40.00
CA LEU A 228 4.35 -42.85 -40.21
C LEU A 228 5.71 -43.12 -40.84
N THR A 229 6.66 -43.56 -40.03
CA THR A 229 7.94 -44.07 -40.50
C THR A 229 7.58 -45.11 -41.55
N SER A 230 7.78 -44.75 -42.82
CA SER A 230 7.62 -45.63 -43.95
C SER A 230 8.66 -46.72 -43.80
N ASN A 231 8.33 -47.79 -43.07
CA ASN A 231 9.14 -48.99 -43.08
C ASN A 231 8.99 -49.61 -44.46
N THR A 232 10.04 -49.41 -45.25
CA THR A 232 10.25 -49.97 -46.57
C THR A 232 10.19 -51.49 -46.53
N ARG A 233 9.15 -52.02 -47.18
CA ARG A 233 9.06 -53.27 -47.94
C ARG A 233 10.40 -54.00 -48.19
N SER A 234 10.57 -55.20 -47.64
CA SER A 234 11.28 -56.31 -48.32
C SER A 234 11.02 -57.66 -47.64
N GLY A 235 10.01 -58.38 -48.10
CA GLY A 235 9.79 -59.80 -47.81
C GLY A 235 9.01 -60.41 -48.97
N PRO A 236 9.43 -61.56 -49.54
CA PRO A 236 8.81 -62.09 -50.74
C PRO A 236 7.39 -62.59 -50.45
N LEU A 237 6.49 -62.36 -51.42
CA LEU A 237 5.09 -62.78 -51.39
C LEU A 237 5.00 -64.31 -51.22
N PRO A 238 4.16 -64.85 -50.31
CA PRO A 238 3.87 -66.26 -50.28
C PRO A 238 2.99 -66.66 -51.47
N LEU A 239 3.29 -67.81 -52.08
CA LEU A 239 2.54 -68.39 -53.20
C LEU A 239 1.11 -68.78 -52.76
N PRO A 240 0.12 -68.76 -53.68
CA PRO A 240 -1.27 -69.10 -53.35
C PRO A 240 -1.39 -70.61 -53.07
N VAL A 241 -1.87 -70.96 -51.87
CA VAL A 241 -2.24 -72.33 -51.51
C VAL A 241 -3.67 -72.59 -51.97
N SER A 242 -3.83 -73.61 -52.80
CA SER A 242 -5.09 -74.09 -53.36
C SER A 242 -6.09 -74.51 -52.27
N LEU A 243 -7.33 -74.04 -52.36
CA LEU A 243 -8.47 -74.50 -51.55
C LEU A 243 -8.93 -75.90 -52.04
N PRO A 244 -9.20 -76.87 -51.15
CA PRO A 244 -10.04 -77.99 -51.50
C PRO A 244 -11.52 -77.60 -51.37
N SER A 245 -12.31 -78.06 -52.35
CA SER A 245 -13.75 -77.87 -52.46
C SER A 245 -14.53 -78.80 -51.52
N PHE A 246 -15.55 -78.21 -50.88
CA PHE A 246 -16.67 -78.80 -50.11
C PHE A 246 -16.35 -79.62 -48.86
#